data_AF-A0A9E0LL54-F1
#
_entry.id   AF-A0A9E0LL54-F1
#
_cell.length_a   1.000
_cell.length_b   1.000
_cell.length_c   1.000
_cell.angle_alpha   90.00
_cell.angle_beta   90.00
_cell.angle_gamma   90.00
#
_symmetry.space_group_name_H-M   'P 1'
#
loop_
_entity.id
_entity.type
_entity.pdbx_description
1 polymer ?
#
loop_
_entity_poly.entity_id
_entity_poly.type
_entity_poly.pdbx_seq_one_letter_code
_entity_poly.pdbx_strand_id
1 'polypeptide(L)'
;MLNQKAVKKARGTLVIYLRTALTDKMDAIQTLLNHVEELESEEKPVFEQAEAFLSNGNKLWNVAALRELSLRKDAIQLFDKTMAKIAETKDASGTIEVLQLSFKDTDQYMYSVPLAPESDSEIPVENIKGQPRVLYDVLKEAELKPRFIRKGMLDACVLQISW
;
A
#
# COMPACT_ATOMS: atom_id res chain seq x y z
N MET A 1 -10.58 23.30 0.90
CA MET A 1 -10.93 23.18 -0.54
C MET A 1 -9.83 22.38 -1.21
N LEU A 2 -10.16 21.32 -1.95
CA LEU A 2 -9.17 20.35 -2.44
C LEU A 2 -8.14 20.96 -3.41
N ASN A 3 -6.85 20.75 -3.15
CA ASN A 3 -5.79 21.07 -4.10
C ASN A 3 -5.70 19.98 -5.19
N GLN A 4 -6.39 20.21 -6.31
CA GLN A 4 -6.43 19.28 -7.44
C GLN A 4 -5.05 18.96 -8.03
N LYS A 5 -4.09 19.89 -7.93
CA LYS A 5 -2.72 19.67 -8.40
C LYS A 5 -1.99 18.69 -7.49
N ALA A 6 -2.14 18.82 -6.18
CA ALA A 6 -1.54 17.89 -5.20
C ALA A 6 -2.15 16.49 -5.32
N VAL A 7 -3.47 16.39 -5.43
CA VAL A 7 -4.18 15.11 -5.66
C VAL A 7 -3.67 14.40 -6.92
N LYS A 8 -3.57 15.13 -8.04
CA LYS A 8 -3.06 14.56 -9.30
C LYS A 8 -1.61 14.09 -9.18
N LYS A 9 -0.79 14.84 -8.43
CA LYS A 9 0.62 14.48 -8.16
C LYS A 9 0.70 13.19 -7.34
N ALA A 10 -0.01 13.09 -6.21
CA ALA A 10 0.00 11.92 -5.34
C ALA A 10 -0.44 10.64 -6.08
N ARG A 11 -1.51 10.74 -6.88
CA ARG A 11 -1.94 9.63 -7.75
C ARG A 11 -0.90 9.28 -8.79
N GLY A 12 -0.25 10.29 -9.39
CA GLY A 12 0.84 10.11 -10.34
C GLY A 12 2.02 9.34 -9.73
N THR A 13 2.45 9.70 -8.51
CA THR A 13 3.50 9.00 -7.77
C THR A 13 3.16 7.52 -7.58
N LEU A 14 1.93 7.20 -7.15
CA LEU A 14 1.49 5.82 -6.97
C LEU A 14 1.57 5.00 -8.27
N VAL A 15 1.11 5.58 -9.37
CA VAL A 15 1.11 4.92 -10.68
C VAL A 15 2.53 4.73 -11.20
N ILE A 16 3.40 5.75 -11.06
CA ILE A 16 4.81 5.67 -11.45
C ILE A 16 5.50 4.56 -10.65
N TYR A 17 5.31 4.53 -9.33
CA TYR A 17 5.90 3.48 -8.51
C TYR A 17 5.46 2.09 -8.97
N LEU A 18 4.15 1.88 -9.18
CA LEU A 18 3.63 0.60 -9.62
C LEU A 18 4.24 0.19 -10.98
N ARG A 19 4.37 1.16 -11.89
CA ARG A 19 4.97 0.93 -13.21
C ARG A 19 6.46 0.59 -13.10
N THR A 20 7.22 1.32 -12.29
CA THR A 20 8.65 1.04 -12.06
C THR A 20 8.82 -0.35 -11.44
N ALA A 21 8.09 -0.67 -10.37
CA ALA A 21 8.15 -1.98 -9.73
C ALA A 21 7.79 -3.12 -10.70
N LEU A 22 6.82 -2.91 -11.60
CA LEU A 22 6.49 -3.88 -12.65
C LEU A 22 7.60 -3.98 -13.70
N THR A 23 8.19 -2.86 -14.10
CA THR A 23 9.28 -2.81 -15.10
C THR A 23 10.52 -3.52 -14.56
N ASP A 24 10.94 -3.23 -13.33
CA ASP A 24 12.08 -3.89 -12.69
C ASP A 24 11.90 -5.42 -12.62
N LYS A 25 10.65 -5.86 -12.41
CA LYS A 25 10.31 -7.29 -12.44
C LYS A 25 10.35 -7.87 -13.85
N MET A 26 9.86 -7.14 -14.85
CA MET A 26 9.97 -7.53 -16.26
C MET A 26 11.43 -7.63 -16.71
N ASP A 27 12.27 -6.67 -16.37
CA ASP A 27 13.70 -6.66 -16.71
C ASP A 27 14.44 -7.84 -16.08
N ALA A 28 14.11 -8.16 -14.82
CA ALA A 28 14.68 -9.32 -14.15
C ALA A 28 14.17 -10.66 -14.73
N ILE A 29 12.91 -10.72 -15.19
CA ILE A 29 12.39 -11.88 -15.95
C ILE A 29 13.11 -12.00 -17.30
N GLN A 30 13.32 -10.89 -18.01
CA GLN A 30 14.04 -10.89 -19.27
C GLN A 30 15.49 -11.36 -19.10
N THR A 31 16.14 -10.93 -18.02
CA THR A 31 17.49 -11.40 -17.66
C THR A 31 17.52 -12.91 -17.41
N LEU A 32 16.50 -13.44 -16.73
CA LEU A 32 16.35 -14.89 -16.54
C LEU A 32 16.08 -15.63 -17.85
N LEU A 33 15.26 -15.09 -18.75
CA LEU A 33 15.00 -15.69 -20.07
C LEU A 33 16.26 -15.71 -20.93
N ASN A 34 17.04 -14.62 -20.94
CA ASN A 34 18.32 -14.59 -21.63
C ASN A 34 19.30 -15.63 -21.05
N HIS A 35 19.30 -15.82 -19.72
CA HIS A 35 20.05 -16.92 -19.09
C HIS A 35 19.57 -18.29 -19.59
N VAL A 36 18.27 -18.52 -19.78
CA VAL A 36 17.77 -19.78 -20.35
C VAL A 36 18.31 -20.01 -21.76
N GLU A 37 18.30 -18.97 -22.61
CA GLU A 37 18.84 -19.04 -23.97
C GLU A 37 20.36 -19.33 -23.96
N GLU A 38 21.10 -18.75 -23.01
CA GLU A 38 22.53 -19.05 -22.82
C GLU A 38 22.76 -20.50 -22.32
N LEU A 39 21.89 -21.00 -21.44
CA LEU A 39 21.93 -22.38 -20.94
C LEU A 39 21.62 -23.42 -22.03
N GLU A 40 20.76 -23.09 -22.99
CA GLU A 40 20.54 -23.92 -24.17
C GLU A 40 21.80 -23.99 -25.08
N SER A 41 22.75 -23.06 -24.91
CA SER A 41 23.93 -22.91 -25.78
C SER A 41 25.26 -23.44 -25.21
N GLU A 42 25.38 -23.69 -23.89
CA GLU A 42 26.63 -24.14 -23.24
C GLU A 42 26.49 -25.51 -22.53
N GLU A 43 27.39 -26.48 -22.81
CA GLU A 43 27.52 -27.80 -22.14
C GLU A 43 28.03 -27.71 -20.66
N LYS A 44 27.44 -26.86 -19.82
CA LYS A 44 27.66 -26.90 -18.36
C LYS A 44 26.72 -27.92 -17.69
N PRO A 45 27.01 -28.41 -16.47
CA PRO A 45 26.14 -29.36 -15.78
C PRO A 45 24.78 -28.71 -15.49
N VAL A 46 23.81 -29.09 -16.34
CA VAL A 46 22.42 -28.59 -16.40
C VAL A 46 21.74 -28.48 -15.03
N PHE A 47 22.11 -29.33 -14.07
CA PHE A 47 21.52 -29.37 -12.74
C PHE A 47 21.80 -28.11 -11.88
N GLU A 48 23.06 -27.70 -11.74
CA GLU A 48 23.44 -26.55 -10.89
C GLU A 48 22.89 -25.23 -11.46
N GLN A 49 22.82 -25.16 -12.79
CA GLN A 49 22.25 -24.03 -13.51
C GLN A 49 20.72 -23.97 -13.41
N ALA A 50 20.04 -25.13 -13.50
CA ALA A 50 18.60 -25.22 -13.26
C ALA A 50 18.23 -24.86 -11.82
N GLU A 51 19.03 -25.28 -10.83
CA GLU A 51 18.80 -24.94 -9.42
C GLU A 51 18.95 -23.43 -9.17
N ALA A 52 19.99 -22.80 -9.71
CA ALA A 52 20.18 -21.35 -9.63
C ALA A 52 19.04 -20.57 -10.33
N PHE A 53 18.62 -21.03 -11.52
CA PHE A 53 17.51 -20.45 -12.26
C PHE A 53 16.18 -20.54 -11.49
N LEU A 54 15.83 -21.74 -11.01
CA LEU A 54 14.61 -21.97 -10.23
C LEU A 54 14.62 -21.16 -8.92
N SER A 55 15.77 -21.07 -8.24
CA SER A 55 15.94 -20.27 -7.03
C SER A 55 15.75 -18.77 -7.31
N ASN A 56 16.29 -18.26 -8.41
CA ASN A 56 16.17 -16.85 -8.80
C ASN A 56 14.76 -16.51 -9.30
N GLY A 57 14.13 -17.39 -10.08
CA GLY A 57 12.73 -17.27 -10.49
C GLY A 57 11.78 -17.28 -9.29
N ASN A 58 12.03 -18.14 -8.31
CA ASN A 58 11.24 -18.20 -7.07
C ASN A 58 11.45 -16.95 -6.20
N LYS A 59 12.66 -16.37 -6.18
CA LYS A 59 12.90 -15.06 -5.53
C LYS A 59 12.18 -13.91 -6.25
N LEU A 60 12.10 -13.96 -7.58
CA LEU A 60 11.43 -12.94 -8.39
C LEU A 60 9.91 -12.91 -8.17
N TRP A 61 9.31 -14.08 -8.13
CA TRP A 61 7.88 -14.32 -7.91
C TRP A 61 7.54 -14.70 -6.47
N ASN A 62 8.42 -14.39 -5.51
CA ASN A 62 8.13 -14.74 -4.13
C ASN A 62 6.83 -14.07 -3.67
N VAL A 63 6.12 -14.74 -2.76
CA VAL A 63 4.81 -14.31 -2.26
C VAL A 63 4.85 -12.88 -1.73
N ALA A 64 5.99 -12.41 -1.19
CA ALA A 64 6.14 -11.06 -0.68
C ALA A 64 6.08 -9.98 -1.78
N ALA A 65 6.74 -10.20 -2.93
CA ALA A 65 6.73 -9.25 -4.05
C ALA A 65 5.35 -9.14 -4.70
N LEU A 66 4.65 -10.27 -4.87
CA LEU A 66 3.27 -10.29 -5.36
C LEU A 66 2.31 -9.60 -4.39
N ARG A 67 2.51 -9.82 -3.09
CA ARG A 67 1.72 -9.17 -2.03
C ARG A 67 1.91 -7.66 -2.02
N GLU A 68 3.14 -7.17 -2.21
CA GLU A 68 3.44 -5.74 -2.28
C GLU A 68 2.77 -5.07 -3.50
N LEU A 69 2.81 -5.71 -4.68
CA LEU A 69 2.11 -5.22 -5.88
C LEU A 69 0.59 -5.17 -5.69
N SER A 70 0.01 -6.23 -5.10
CA SER A 70 -1.42 -6.27 -4.78
C SER A 70 -1.79 -5.14 -3.81
N LEU A 71 -1.00 -4.97 -2.74
CA LEU A 71 -1.24 -3.94 -1.73
C LEU A 71 -1.27 -2.54 -2.35
N ARG A 72 -0.35 -2.25 -3.28
CA ARG A 72 -0.30 -0.95 -3.97
C ARG A 72 -1.45 -0.74 -4.94
N LYS A 73 -1.86 -1.79 -5.68
CA LYS A 73 -3.06 -1.76 -6.52
C LYS A 73 -4.30 -1.45 -5.67
N ASP A 74 -4.44 -2.12 -4.53
CA ASP A 74 -5.59 -1.94 -3.67
C ASP A 74 -5.57 -0.54 -3.01
N ALA A 75 -4.40 0.02 -2.70
CA ALA A 75 -4.25 1.39 -2.22
C ALA A 75 -4.69 2.43 -3.26
N ILE A 76 -4.38 2.23 -4.56
CA ILE A 76 -4.87 3.10 -5.65
C ILE A 76 -6.40 3.09 -5.69
N GLN A 77 -7.02 1.90 -5.60
CA GLN A 77 -8.48 1.79 -5.61
C GLN A 77 -9.13 2.48 -4.41
N LEU A 78 -8.55 2.36 -3.22
CA LEU A 78 -9.04 3.06 -2.04
C LEU A 78 -8.85 4.58 -2.14
N PHE A 79 -7.75 5.03 -2.71
CA PHE A 79 -7.52 6.46 -2.96
C PHE A 79 -8.57 7.03 -3.92
N ASP A 80 -8.81 6.36 -5.06
CA ASP A 80 -9.80 6.81 -6.04
C ASP A 80 -11.23 6.83 -5.42
N LYS A 81 -11.60 5.81 -4.63
CA LYS A 81 -12.87 5.79 -3.87
C LYS A 81 -12.97 6.92 -2.84
N THR A 82 -11.87 7.20 -2.13
CA THR A 82 -11.78 8.28 -1.15
C THR A 82 -12.03 9.63 -1.81
N MET A 83 -11.36 9.90 -2.93
CA MET A 83 -11.53 11.15 -3.66
C MET A 83 -12.95 11.31 -4.20
N ALA A 84 -13.58 10.22 -4.68
CA ALA A 84 -14.99 10.24 -5.09
C ALA A 84 -15.92 10.61 -3.92
N LYS A 85 -15.71 9.99 -2.75
CA LYS A 85 -16.50 10.29 -1.53
C LYS A 85 -16.34 11.74 -1.09
N ILE A 86 -15.15 12.33 -1.20
CA ILE A 86 -14.93 13.76 -0.91
C ILE A 86 -15.64 14.64 -1.94
N ALA A 87 -15.66 14.26 -3.22
CA ALA A 87 -16.35 15.03 -4.24
C ALA A 87 -17.88 15.08 -4.03
N GLU A 88 -18.45 14.04 -3.42
CA GLU A 88 -19.89 13.93 -3.13
C GLU A 88 -20.37 14.79 -1.95
N THR A 89 -19.49 15.19 -1.02
CA THR A 89 -19.90 15.89 0.21
C THR A 89 -20.27 17.37 0.01
N LYS A 90 -20.06 17.95 -1.17
CA LYS A 90 -20.42 19.34 -1.55
C LYS A 90 -19.88 20.47 -0.64
N ASP A 91 -19.16 20.16 0.44
CA ASP A 91 -18.61 21.12 1.40
C ASP A 91 -17.17 21.55 1.03
N ALA A 92 -16.91 22.86 1.22
CA ALA A 92 -15.59 23.45 0.94
C ALA A 92 -14.47 22.96 1.88
N SER A 93 -14.84 22.45 3.06
CA SER A 93 -13.98 21.81 4.05
C SER A 93 -14.83 20.85 4.89
N GLY A 94 -14.33 19.64 5.13
CA GLY A 94 -15.07 18.63 5.89
C GLY A 94 -14.14 17.59 6.48
N THR A 95 -14.73 16.68 7.26
CA THR A 95 -14.06 15.46 7.72
C THR A 95 -14.94 14.27 7.40
N ILE A 96 -14.36 13.22 6.81
CA ILE A 96 -15.06 11.96 6.53
C ILE A 96 -14.25 10.75 6.98
N GLU A 97 -14.97 9.68 7.28
CA GLU A 97 -14.40 8.35 7.46
C GLU A 97 -14.35 7.63 6.13
N VAL A 98 -13.21 7.06 5.78
CA VAL A 98 -13.01 6.44 4.46
C VAL A 98 -12.58 4.98 4.52
N LEU A 99 -12.11 4.52 5.67
CA LEU A 99 -11.68 3.14 5.86
C LEU A 99 -11.90 2.72 7.30
N GLN A 100 -12.47 1.53 7.50
CA GLN A 100 -12.41 0.82 8.76
C GLN A 100 -11.19 -0.10 8.74
N LEU A 101 -10.38 -0.04 9.79
CA LEU A 101 -9.14 -0.80 9.94
C LEU A 101 -9.44 -2.17 10.53
N SER A 102 -8.73 -3.19 10.06
CA SER A 102 -8.70 -4.47 10.76
C SER A 102 -7.64 -4.42 11.86
N PHE A 103 -7.85 -5.19 12.92
CA PHE A 103 -6.85 -5.35 13.99
C PHE A 103 -5.49 -5.83 13.51
N LYS A 104 -5.44 -6.59 12.40
CA LYS A 104 -4.20 -7.10 11.83
C LYS A 104 -3.33 -5.98 11.24
N ASP A 105 -3.92 -4.81 10.99
CA ASP A 105 -3.23 -3.65 10.43
C ASP A 105 -2.73 -2.68 11.52
N THR A 106 -3.01 -2.97 12.79
CA THR A 106 -2.55 -2.22 13.96
C THR A 106 -1.57 -3.04 14.79
N ASP A 107 -0.39 -2.53 15.09
CA ASP A 107 0.72 -3.31 15.68
C ASP A 107 0.67 -3.50 17.21
N GLN A 108 -0.49 -3.88 17.73
CA GLN A 108 -0.78 -4.07 19.17
C GLN A 108 -1.12 -2.79 19.95
N TYR A 109 -1.13 -1.60 19.33
CA TYR A 109 -1.56 -0.35 19.98
C TYR A 109 -2.91 -0.46 20.72
N MET A 110 -3.85 -1.26 20.19
CA MET A 110 -5.16 -1.45 20.82
C MET A 110 -5.10 -2.14 22.18
N TYR A 111 -4.06 -2.93 22.44
CA TYR A 111 -3.87 -3.68 23.68
C TYR A 111 -3.08 -2.90 24.74
N SER A 112 -2.28 -1.91 24.33
CA SER A 112 -1.40 -1.14 25.20
C SER A 112 -2.00 0.16 25.73
N VAL A 113 -3.06 0.68 25.09
CA VAL A 113 -3.72 1.93 25.51
C VAL A 113 -5.19 1.67 25.89
N PRO A 114 -5.55 1.70 27.19
CA PRO A 114 -6.93 1.60 27.62
C PRO A 114 -7.72 2.86 27.24
N LEU A 115 -8.91 2.68 26.65
CA LEU A 115 -9.81 3.77 26.30
C LEU A 115 -10.99 3.86 27.27
N ALA A 116 -11.41 5.08 27.58
CA ALA A 116 -12.69 5.30 28.21
C ALA A 116 -13.82 5.05 27.16
N PRO A 117 -15.01 4.60 27.58
CA PRO A 117 -16.11 4.28 26.67
C PRO A 117 -16.50 5.41 25.70
N GLU A 118 -16.23 6.66 26.08
CA GLU A 118 -16.63 7.87 25.34
C GLU A 118 -15.45 8.68 24.79
N SER A 119 -14.23 8.12 24.83
CA SER A 119 -13.04 8.79 24.30
C SER A 119 -12.59 8.17 22.99
N ASP A 120 -12.59 8.98 21.93
CA ASP A 120 -11.82 8.69 20.72
C ASP A 120 -10.32 8.92 20.99
N SER A 121 -9.47 8.07 20.44
CA SER A 121 -8.01 8.23 20.52
C SER A 121 -7.37 8.17 19.16
N GLU A 122 -6.44 9.09 18.91
CA GLU A 122 -5.60 9.05 17.72
C GLU A 122 -4.57 7.92 17.85
N ILE A 123 -4.52 7.04 16.84
CA ILE A 123 -3.54 5.96 16.74
C ILE A 123 -2.30 6.53 16.05
N PRO A 124 -1.12 6.47 16.68
CA PRO A 124 0.12 6.90 16.04
C PRO A 124 0.40 6.12 14.76
N VAL A 125 0.89 6.81 13.73
CA VAL A 125 1.06 6.24 12.38
C VAL A 125 2.12 5.14 12.33
N GLU A 126 3.11 5.19 13.22
CA GLU A 126 4.12 4.16 13.42
C GLU A 126 3.51 2.80 13.76
N ASN A 127 2.31 2.79 14.34
CA ASN A 127 1.60 1.59 14.75
C ASN A 127 0.68 1.03 13.65
N ILE A 128 0.66 1.67 12.47
CA ILE A 128 -0.17 1.27 11.33
C ILE A 128 0.68 0.61 10.26
N LYS A 129 0.22 -0.55 9.79
CA LYS A 129 0.91 -1.37 8.79
C LYS A 129 0.02 -1.65 7.59
N GLY A 130 0.59 -2.30 6.57
CA GLY A 130 -0.16 -2.80 5.42
C GLY A 130 -0.78 -1.70 4.55
N GLN A 131 -1.92 -2.03 3.96
CA GLN A 131 -2.63 -1.16 3.03
C GLN A 131 -3.04 0.20 3.66
N PRO A 132 -3.53 0.26 4.91
CA PRO A 132 -3.88 1.55 5.53
C PRO A 132 -2.70 2.51 5.64
N ARG A 133 -1.50 2.01 5.90
CA ARG A 133 -0.29 2.84 5.98
C ARG A 133 0.02 3.50 4.64
N VAL A 134 0.01 2.71 3.57
CA VAL A 134 0.25 3.22 2.20
C VAL A 134 -0.80 4.26 1.82
N LEU A 135 -2.07 4.03 2.17
CA LEU A 135 -3.13 5.01 1.92
C LEU A 135 -2.88 6.32 2.69
N TYR A 136 -2.48 6.26 3.96
CA TYR A 136 -2.16 7.46 4.75
C TYR A 136 -1.06 8.32 4.10
N ASP A 137 0.04 7.69 3.68
CA ASP A 137 1.18 8.41 3.10
C ASP A 137 0.76 9.14 1.80
N VAL A 138 -0.05 8.49 0.97
CA VAL A 138 -0.56 9.08 -0.29
C VAL A 138 -1.53 10.23 -0.02
N LEU A 139 -2.40 10.09 0.98
CA LEU A 139 -3.33 11.16 1.35
C LEU A 139 -2.58 12.38 1.90
N LYS A 140 -1.48 12.17 2.63
CA LYS A 140 -0.57 13.26 3.04
C LYS A 140 0.08 13.94 1.83
N GLU A 141 0.54 13.17 0.84
CA GLU A 141 1.08 13.73 -0.41
C GLU A 141 0.03 14.55 -1.18
N ALA A 142 -1.25 14.18 -1.06
CA ALA A 142 -2.37 14.92 -1.61
C ALA A 142 -2.75 16.18 -0.80
N GLU A 143 -1.94 16.56 0.19
CA GLU A 143 -2.15 17.68 1.12
C GLU A 143 -3.42 17.54 1.98
N LEU A 144 -3.92 16.31 2.14
CA LEU A 144 -5.02 16.01 3.04
C LEU A 144 -4.49 15.80 4.47
N LYS A 145 -5.41 15.80 5.44
CA LYS A 145 -5.11 15.58 6.86
C LYS A 145 -5.67 14.22 7.31
N PRO A 146 -5.08 13.09 6.88
CA PRO A 146 -5.47 11.77 7.36
C PRO A 146 -5.07 11.60 8.83
N ARG A 147 -5.95 10.97 9.61
CA ARG A 147 -5.74 10.58 11.01
C ARG A 147 -6.40 9.23 11.27
N PHE A 148 -5.73 8.39 12.03
CA PHE A 148 -6.29 7.10 12.45
C PHE A 148 -6.91 7.26 13.83
N ILE A 149 -8.19 6.92 13.97
CA ILE A 149 -8.95 7.11 15.20
C ILE A 149 -9.46 5.75 15.66
N ARG A 150 -9.20 5.40 16.92
CA ARG A 150 -9.89 4.32 17.64
C ARG A 150 -11.10 4.92 18.35
N LYS A 151 -12.29 4.36 18.08
CA LYS A 151 -13.57 4.90 18.57
C LYS A 151 -14.07 4.18 19.82
N GLY A 152 -13.95 4.80 20.99
CA GLY A 152 -14.48 4.29 22.26
C GLY A 152 -14.03 2.85 22.60
N MET A 153 -14.88 2.12 23.34
CA MET A 153 -14.70 0.69 23.65
C MET A 153 -15.03 -0.25 22.48
N LEU A 154 -15.62 0.28 21.42
CA LEU A 154 -15.78 -0.49 20.20
C LEU A 154 -14.37 -0.64 19.65
N ASP A 155 -13.94 -1.86 19.41
CA ASP A 155 -12.66 -2.08 18.74
C ASP A 155 -12.72 -1.72 17.23
N ALA A 156 -13.32 -0.56 16.95
CA ALA A 156 -13.47 0.05 15.66
C ALA A 156 -12.38 1.12 15.51
N CYS A 157 -11.39 0.79 14.71
CA CYS A 157 -10.38 1.73 14.27
C CYS A 157 -10.77 2.22 12.87
N VAL A 158 -10.69 3.53 12.62
CA VAL A 158 -11.03 4.14 11.32
C VAL A 158 -9.95 5.11 10.85
N LEU A 159 -9.85 5.27 9.53
CA LEU A 159 -9.12 6.37 8.90
C LEU A 159 -10.11 7.50 8.63
N GLN A 160 -9.89 8.63 9.30
CA GLN A 160 -10.55 9.90 9.04
C GLN A 160 -9.66 10.80 8.19
N ILE A 161 -10.28 11.61 7.33
CA ILE A 161 -9.58 12.55 6.46
C ILE A 161 -10.28 13.90 6.52
N SER A 162 -9.49 14.95 6.68
CA SER A 162 -9.95 16.34 6.56
C SER A 162 -9.24 17.07 5.39
N TRP A 163 -9.92 18.05 4.77
CA TRP A 163 -9.46 18.83 3.60
C TRP A 163 -9.97 20.28 3.57
#